data_AF-A0A6G0PZP8-F1
#
_entry.id   AF-A0A6G0PZP8-F1
#
_cell.length_a   1.000
_cell.length_b   1.000
_cell.length_c   1.000
_cell.angle_alpha   90.00
_cell.angle_beta   90.00
_cell.angle_gamma   90.00
#
_symmetry.space_group_name_H-M   'P 1'
#
loop_
_entity.id
_entity.type
_entity.pdbx_description
1 polymer ?
#
loop_
_entity_poly.entity_id
_entity_poly.type
_entity_poly.pdbx_seq_one_letter_code
_entity_poly.pdbx_strand_id
1 'polypeptide(L)'
;MLEGIWNPVHVKMLLNTLMTNWEETPNVHMNPDHMAMRKEALAPANASCDESIRSGTARENEIMKAYMAGDLELPHPPNFLKEVMISAHRALMEDMHEEYMNSTLTAVVPATVRVGANAPHADLYKELFVANTDKSTGHSMMRALQRDVKRLSFDGGHTLLFVFYSKSAAARWNQKALRYQNAVIVLHNTHRRPEDEGTGQYTAAQVEVQYAVRIYGAGRLGLAALERAFSLFSEAKVLDVE
;
A
#
# COMPACT_ATOMS: atom_id res chain seq x y z
N MET A 1 15.14 13.18 -20.35
CA MET A 1 16.36 13.20 -19.52
C MET A 1 16.04 13.93 -18.22
N LEU A 2 16.53 13.42 -17.09
CA LEU A 2 16.21 13.87 -15.73
C LEU A 2 16.77 15.29 -15.47
N GLU A 3 16.02 16.34 -15.77
CA GLU A 3 16.41 17.72 -15.41
C GLU A 3 16.06 18.00 -13.94
N GLY A 4 17.04 18.51 -13.17
CA GLY A 4 16.92 18.84 -11.74
C GLY A 4 18.19 18.45 -10.94
N ILE A 5 18.46 19.15 -9.83
CA ILE A 5 19.53 18.75 -8.89
C ILE A 5 18.98 17.57 -8.08
N TRP A 6 19.21 16.35 -8.56
CA TRP A 6 18.70 15.15 -7.92
C TRP A 6 19.74 14.52 -7.00
N ASN A 7 19.31 14.07 -5.82
CA ASN A 7 20.13 13.23 -4.96
C ASN A 7 20.59 11.99 -5.76
N PRO A 8 21.92 11.71 -5.87
CA PRO A 8 22.43 10.56 -6.62
C PRO A 8 21.81 9.22 -6.20
N VAL A 9 21.44 9.08 -4.93
CA VAL A 9 20.74 7.90 -4.41
C VAL A 9 19.37 7.75 -5.06
N HIS A 10 18.60 8.84 -5.14
CA HIS A 10 17.26 8.82 -5.74
C HIS A 10 17.32 8.50 -7.24
N VAL A 11 18.32 9.02 -7.96
CA VAL A 11 18.53 8.68 -9.38
C VAL A 11 18.77 7.18 -9.55
N LYS A 12 19.64 6.59 -8.71
CA LYS A 12 19.90 5.15 -8.73
C LYS A 12 18.63 4.33 -8.44
N MET A 13 17.83 4.75 -7.46
CA MET A 13 16.57 4.06 -7.12
C MET A 13 15.53 4.16 -8.24
N LEU A 14 15.41 5.33 -8.88
CA LEU A 14 14.54 5.52 -10.05
C LEU A 14 14.95 4.61 -11.21
N LEU A 15 16.25 4.57 -11.52
CA LEU A 15 16.77 3.69 -12.58
C LEU A 15 16.52 2.22 -12.24
N ASN A 16 16.78 1.78 -11.01
CA ASN A 16 16.47 0.42 -10.59
C ASN A 16 14.99 0.08 -10.72
N THR A 17 14.12 1.05 -10.43
CA THR A 17 12.67 0.89 -10.59
C THR A 17 12.31 0.76 -12.07
N LEU A 18 12.82 1.64 -12.93
CA LEU A 18 12.57 1.58 -14.38
C LEU A 18 13.11 0.31 -15.05
N MET A 19 14.26 -0.19 -14.59
CA MET A 19 14.90 -1.41 -15.10
C MET A 19 14.27 -2.71 -14.57
N THR A 20 13.36 -2.62 -13.59
CA THR A 20 12.60 -3.78 -13.12
C THR A 20 11.73 -4.30 -14.26
N ASN A 21 11.69 -5.62 -14.47
CA ASN A 21 10.78 -6.20 -15.45
C ASN A 21 9.34 -6.07 -14.93
N TRP A 22 8.58 -5.12 -15.47
CA TRP A 22 7.19 -4.83 -15.05
C TRP A 22 6.14 -5.70 -15.72
N GLU A 23 6.50 -6.36 -16.82
CA GLU A 23 5.61 -7.24 -17.59
C GLU A 23 5.48 -8.62 -16.96
N GLU A 24 6.51 -9.05 -16.23
CA GLU A 24 6.46 -10.28 -15.44
C GLU A 24 5.43 -10.14 -14.32
N THR A 25 4.42 -10.99 -14.32
CA THR A 25 3.50 -11.11 -13.20
C THR A 25 4.23 -11.82 -12.04
N PRO A 26 4.11 -11.37 -10.78
CA PRO A 26 4.82 -11.98 -9.64
C PRO A 26 4.52 -13.49 -9.42
N ASN A 27 3.57 -14.07 -10.17
CA ASN A 27 2.95 -15.37 -9.94
C ASN A 27 3.26 -16.43 -11.02
N VAL A 28 4.41 -16.36 -11.70
CA VAL A 28 4.73 -17.31 -12.80
C VAL A 28 4.88 -18.78 -12.34
N HIS A 29 4.85 -19.07 -11.04
CA HIS A 29 4.87 -20.44 -10.50
C HIS A 29 3.63 -20.81 -9.68
N MET A 30 2.46 -20.21 -9.96
CA MET A 30 1.22 -20.71 -9.35
C MET A 30 0.92 -22.11 -9.88
N ASN A 31 0.75 -23.05 -8.94
CA ASN A 31 0.23 -24.39 -9.21
C ASN A 31 -0.99 -24.29 -10.16
N PRO A 32 -1.08 -25.12 -11.23
CA PRO A 32 -2.24 -25.13 -12.13
C PRO A 32 -3.59 -25.13 -11.42
N ASP A 33 -3.69 -25.81 -10.28
CA ASP A 33 -4.91 -25.82 -9.48
C ASP A 33 -5.24 -24.45 -8.86
N HIS A 34 -4.26 -23.71 -8.34
CA HIS A 34 -4.48 -22.35 -7.83
C HIS A 34 -4.90 -21.38 -8.94
N MET A 35 -4.37 -21.56 -10.16
CA MET A 35 -4.83 -20.78 -11.32
C MET A 35 -6.29 -21.08 -11.68
N ALA A 36 -6.70 -22.35 -11.61
CA ALA A 36 -8.09 -22.75 -11.80
C ALA A 36 -8.99 -22.17 -10.71
N MET A 37 -8.61 -22.31 -9.44
CA MET A 37 -9.33 -21.72 -8.30
C MET A 37 -9.49 -20.21 -8.44
N ARG A 38 -8.43 -19.48 -8.84
CA ARG A 38 -8.50 -18.04 -9.08
C ARG A 38 -9.47 -17.69 -10.20
N LYS A 39 -9.43 -18.43 -11.31
CA LYS A 39 -10.34 -18.21 -12.45
C LYS A 39 -11.79 -18.45 -12.04
N GLU A 40 -12.06 -19.50 -11.28
CA GLU A 40 -13.39 -19.84 -10.75
C GLU A 40 -13.88 -18.78 -9.76
N ALA A 41 -13.03 -18.35 -8.82
CA ALA A 41 -13.35 -17.31 -7.84
C ALA A 41 -13.70 -15.95 -8.47
N LEU A 42 -13.04 -15.62 -9.59
CA LEU A 42 -13.22 -14.36 -10.31
C LEU A 42 -14.27 -14.45 -11.44
N ALA A 43 -14.83 -15.64 -11.68
CA ALA A 43 -15.91 -15.79 -12.64
C ALA A 43 -17.10 -14.89 -12.25
N PRO A 44 -17.83 -14.33 -13.23
CA PRO A 44 -19.03 -13.56 -12.94
C PRO A 44 -20.04 -14.41 -12.15
N ALA A 45 -20.64 -13.82 -11.13
CA ALA A 45 -21.70 -14.43 -10.33
C ALA A 45 -22.91 -13.49 -10.29
N ASN A 46 -24.10 -14.05 -10.18
CA ASN A 46 -25.32 -13.27 -10.05
C ASN A 46 -25.42 -12.67 -8.64
N ALA A 47 -26.01 -11.49 -8.54
CA ALA A 47 -26.36 -10.93 -7.24
C ALA A 47 -27.70 -11.50 -6.79
N SER A 48 -27.71 -12.25 -5.68
CA SER A 48 -28.93 -12.75 -5.06
C SER A 48 -29.34 -11.88 -3.87
N CYS A 49 -30.67 -11.73 -3.68
CA CYS A 49 -31.23 -11.28 -2.40
C CYS A 49 -30.95 -12.30 -1.30
N ASP A 50 -30.97 -11.86 -0.05
CA ASP A 50 -30.60 -12.69 1.10
C ASP A 50 -31.51 -13.91 1.27
N GLU A 51 -32.77 -13.82 0.83
CA GLU A 51 -33.75 -14.91 0.85
C GLU A 51 -33.57 -15.92 -0.30
N SER A 52 -32.74 -15.59 -1.30
CA SER A 52 -32.57 -16.35 -2.54
C SER A 52 -31.14 -16.83 -2.74
N ILE A 53 -30.38 -16.99 -1.65
CA ILE A 53 -29.04 -17.57 -1.70
C ILE A 53 -29.11 -19.08 -1.95
N ARG A 54 -28.17 -19.60 -2.74
CA ARG A 54 -28.00 -21.04 -2.96
C ARG A 54 -26.96 -21.62 -2.01
N SER A 55 -26.93 -22.94 -1.90
CA SER A 55 -25.83 -23.63 -1.23
C SER A 55 -24.52 -23.52 -2.03
N GLY A 56 -23.40 -23.40 -1.32
CA GLY A 56 -22.06 -23.48 -1.90
C GLY A 56 -21.73 -24.89 -2.37
N THR A 57 -21.04 -24.99 -3.48
CA THR A 57 -20.51 -26.26 -4.01
C THR A 57 -19.28 -26.72 -3.23
N ALA A 58 -18.92 -28.01 -3.34
CA ALA A 58 -17.69 -28.53 -2.73
C ALA A 58 -16.44 -27.76 -3.21
N ARG A 59 -16.39 -27.42 -4.50
CA ARG A 59 -15.30 -26.66 -5.11
C ARG A 59 -15.22 -25.22 -4.58
N GLU A 60 -16.35 -24.53 -4.44
CA GLU A 60 -16.39 -23.19 -3.85
C GLU A 60 -15.94 -23.20 -2.39
N ASN A 61 -16.27 -24.25 -1.63
CA ASN A 61 -15.80 -24.41 -0.26
C ASN A 61 -14.27 -24.63 -0.19
N GLU A 62 -13.69 -25.36 -1.14
CA GLU A 62 -12.22 -25.49 -1.26
C GLU A 62 -11.56 -24.14 -1.57
N ILE A 63 -12.09 -23.41 -2.55
CA ILE A 63 -11.63 -22.07 -2.92
C ILE A 63 -11.70 -21.13 -1.71
N MET A 64 -12.81 -21.15 -0.98
CA MET A 64 -13.01 -20.31 0.19
C MET A 64 -12.00 -20.63 1.30
N LYS A 65 -11.69 -21.92 1.53
CA LYS A 65 -10.66 -22.32 2.50
C LYS A 65 -9.28 -21.80 2.10
N ALA A 66 -8.88 -22.00 0.85
CA ALA A 66 -7.60 -21.51 0.34
C ALA A 66 -7.51 -19.97 0.41
N TYR A 67 -8.61 -19.28 0.11
CA TYR A 67 -8.72 -17.83 0.22
C TYR A 67 -8.56 -17.35 1.67
N MET A 68 -9.30 -17.94 2.62
CA MET A 68 -9.23 -17.57 4.04
C MET A 68 -7.87 -17.89 4.66
N ALA A 69 -7.18 -18.94 4.20
CA ALA A 69 -5.82 -19.27 4.62
C ALA A 69 -4.75 -18.27 4.08
N GLY A 70 -5.11 -17.45 3.08
CA GLY A 70 -4.16 -16.56 2.39
C GLY A 70 -3.35 -17.25 1.29
N ASP A 71 -3.58 -18.54 1.04
CA ASP A 71 -2.90 -19.32 -0.01
C ASP A 71 -3.41 -18.96 -1.42
N LEU A 72 -4.62 -18.43 -1.51
CA LEU A 72 -5.23 -17.92 -2.72
C LEU A 72 -5.38 -16.39 -2.64
N GLU A 73 -4.36 -15.67 -3.10
CA GLU A 73 -4.47 -14.21 -3.25
C GLU A 73 -5.47 -13.84 -4.34
N LEU A 74 -6.41 -12.95 -4.02
CA LEU A 74 -7.43 -12.41 -4.93
C LEU A 74 -7.49 -10.88 -4.79
N PRO A 75 -7.93 -10.14 -5.81
CA PRO A 75 -8.11 -8.67 -5.73
C PRO A 75 -9.34 -8.24 -4.92
N HIS A 76 -10.24 -9.16 -4.61
CA HIS A 76 -11.43 -8.96 -3.80
C HIS A 76 -11.94 -10.34 -3.35
N PRO A 77 -12.87 -10.43 -2.39
CA PRO A 77 -13.50 -11.70 -2.04
C PRO A 77 -14.10 -12.42 -3.27
N PRO A 78 -14.17 -13.77 -3.27
CA PRO A 78 -14.70 -14.53 -4.39
C PRO A 78 -16.09 -14.07 -4.84
N ASN A 79 -16.32 -13.97 -6.15
CA ASN A 79 -17.57 -13.44 -6.70
C ASN A 79 -18.79 -14.30 -6.34
N PHE A 80 -18.63 -15.62 -6.28
CA PHE A 80 -19.72 -16.54 -5.94
C PHE A 80 -20.31 -16.30 -4.54
N LEU A 81 -19.60 -15.58 -3.65
CA LEU A 81 -20.16 -15.15 -2.36
C LEU A 81 -21.46 -14.37 -2.52
N LYS A 82 -21.66 -13.69 -3.66
CA LYS A 82 -22.91 -12.97 -3.98
C LYS A 82 -24.13 -13.89 -4.14
N GLU A 83 -23.91 -15.17 -4.43
CA GLU A 83 -24.96 -16.18 -4.59
C GLU A 83 -25.10 -17.08 -3.36
N VAL A 84 -24.06 -17.21 -2.53
CA VAL A 84 -24.02 -18.20 -1.43
C VAL A 84 -24.02 -17.57 -0.03
N MET A 85 -23.87 -16.25 0.08
CA MET A 85 -23.86 -15.53 1.36
C MET A 85 -24.84 -14.36 1.36
N ILE A 86 -25.49 -14.16 2.51
CA ILE A 86 -26.26 -12.96 2.80
C ILE A 86 -25.37 -11.72 2.86
N SER A 87 -25.99 -10.55 2.65
CA SER A 87 -25.35 -9.24 2.62
C SER A 87 -24.41 -8.98 3.81
N ALA A 88 -24.87 -9.25 5.04
CA ALA A 88 -24.09 -9.02 6.26
C ALA A 88 -22.79 -9.84 6.30
N HIS A 89 -22.84 -11.12 5.89
CA HIS A 89 -21.65 -11.96 5.83
C HIS A 89 -20.68 -11.52 4.73
N ARG A 90 -21.20 -11.06 3.58
CA ARG A 90 -20.36 -10.50 2.52
C ARG A 90 -19.62 -9.25 2.99
N ALA A 91 -20.29 -8.37 3.73
CA ALA A 91 -19.66 -7.18 4.31
C ALA A 91 -18.50 -7.56 5.24
N LEU A 92 -18.69 -8.53 6.13
CA LEU A 92 -17.62 -9.04 7.00
C LEU A 92 -16.44 -9.62 6.21
N MET A 93 -16.71 -10.29 5.09
CA MET A 93 -15.66 -10.82 4.20
C MET A 93 -14.87 -9.71 3.51
N GLU A 94 -15.53 -8.59 3.16
CA GLU A 94 -14.87 -7.40 2.62
C GLU A 94 -14.00 -6.71 3.67
N ASP A 95 -14.50 -6.55 4.90
CA ASP A 95 -13.74 -5.98 6.02
C ASP A 95 -12.49 -6.84 6.31
N MET A 96 -12.67 -8.16 6.38
CA MET A 96 -11.56 -9.11 6.54
C MET A 96 -10.56 -9.02 5.38
N HIS A 97 -11.05 -8.91 4.15
CA HIS A 97 -10.18 -8.75 2.97
C HIS A 97 -9.38 -7.45 3.06
N GLU A 98 -10.02 -6.35 3.44
CA GLU A 98 -9.38 -5.06 3.57
C GLU A 98 -8.30 -5.04 4.64
N GLU A 99 -8.55 -5.68 5.78
CA GLU A 99 -7.62 -5.73 6.90
C GLU A 99 -6.44 -6.69 6.66
N TYR A 100 -6.71 -7.91 6.18
CA TYR A 100 -5.71 -8.98 6.22
C TYR A 100 -5.06 -9.31 4.87
N MET A 101 -5.72 -9.01 3.75
CA MET A 101 -5.25 -9.39 2.41
C MET A 101 -4.62 -8.20 1.68
N ASN A 102 -5.20 -7.01 1.81
CA ASN A 102 -4.58 -5.80 1.28
C ASN A 102 -3.27 -5.50 2.03
N SER A 103 -2.43 -4.68 1.39
CA SER A 103 -1.21 -4.18 2.01
C SER A 103 -1.00 -2.74 1.62
N THR A 104 -0.56 -1.91 2.56
CA THR A 104 -0.35 -0.48 2.33
C THR A 104 1.13 -0.16 2.35
N LEU A 105 1.62 0.51 1.32
CA LEU A 105 2.92 1.19 1.34
C LEU A 105 2.70 2.70 1.47
N THR A 106 3.59 3.35 2.21
CA THR A 106 3.62 4.80 2.37
C THR A 106 4.74 5.41 1.55
N ALA A 107 4.54 6.65 1.13
CA ALA A 107 5.58 7.45 0.51
C ALA A 107 5.53 8.87 1.08
N VAL A 108 6.65 9.34 1.61
CA VAL A 108 6.76 10.72 2.09
C VAL A 108 6.90 11.67 0.90
N VAL A 109 6.03 12.66 0.87
CA VAL A 109 6.00 13.74 -0.10
C VAL A 109 6.70 14.96 0.50
N PRO A 110 7.76 15.48 -0.13
CA PRO A 110 8.44 16.67 0.37
C PRO A 110 7.49 17.86 0.48
N ALA A 111 7.68 18.71 1.50
CA ALA A 111 6.88 19.91 1.72
C ALA A 111 6.91 20.94 0.57
N THR A 112 7.86 20.80 -0.36
CA THR A 112 7.94 21.62 -1.58
C THR A 112 6.90 21.24 -2.64
N VAL A 113 6.31 20.04 -2.54
CA VAL A 113 5.27 19.53 -3.43
C VAL A 113 3.91 19.93 -2.88
N ARG A 114 3.06 20.51 -3.73
CA ARG A 114 1.71 20.89 -3.32
C ARG A 114 0.71 19.80 -3.72
N VAL A 115 0.07 19.22 -2.73
CA VAL A 115 -1.02 18.26 -2.90
C VAL A 115 -2.26 18.80 -2.19
N GLY A 116 -3.41 18.77 -2.85
CA GLY A 116 -4.67 19.13 -2.20
C GLY A 116 -5.00 18.13 -1.10
N ALA A 117 -5.44 18.59 0.06
CA ALA A 117 -5.75 17.71 1.20
C ALA A 117 -6.73 16.57 0.85
N ASN A 118 -7.68 16.84 -0.06
CA ASN A 118 -8.65 15.86 -0.54
C ASN A 118 -8.44 15.54 -2.03
N ALA A 119 -7.19 15.47 -2.48
CA ALA A 119 -6.88 15.17 -3.88
C ALA A 119 -7.51 13.82 -4.28
N PRO A 120 -8.37 13.80 -5.32
CA PRO A 120 -8.99 12.57 -5.79
C PRO A 120 -7.94 11.54 -6.22
N HIS A 121 -8.27 10.26 -6.04
CA HIS A 121 -7.45 9.14 -6.48
C HIS A 121 -6.95 9.29 -7.92
N ALA A 122 -7.84 9.69 -8.83
CA ALA A 122 -7.53 9.86 -10.25
C ALA A 122 -6.51 10.99 -10.50
N ASP A 123 -6.57 12.08 -9.73
CA ASP A 123 -5.65 13.21 -9.87
C ASP A 123 -4.26 12.85 -9.34
N LEU A 124 -4.18 12.19 -8.17
CA LEU A 124 -2.93 11.65 -7.63
C LEU A 124 -2.28 10.70 -8.64
N TYR A 125 -3.08 9.82 -9.25
CA TYR A 125 -2.60 8.87 -10.24
C TYR A 125 -2.12 9.55 -11.52
N LYS A 126 -2.84 10.58 -11.98
CA LYS A 126 -2.46 11.39 -13.15
C LYS A 126 -1.11 12.06 -12.93
N GLU A 127 -0.86 12.64 -11.76
CA GLU A 127 0.42 13.25 -11.42
C GLU A 127 1.57 12.22 -11.45
N LEU A 128 1.35 11.03 -10.89
CA LEU A 128 2.32 9.93 -11.00
C LEU A 128 2.56 9.54 -12.46
N PHE A 129 1.51 9.38 -13.24
CA PHE A 129 1.62 8.96 -14.64
C PHE A 129 2.42 9.97 -15.47
N VAL A 130 2.07 11.25 -15.38
CA VAL A 130 2.77 12.33 -16.09
C VAL A 130 4.22 12.43 -15.65
N ALA A 131 4.50 12.33 -14.35
CA ALA A 131 5.86 12.45 -13.83
C ALA A 131 6.75 11.26 -14.19
N ASN A 132 6.19 10.06 -14.39
CA ASN A 132 6.95 8.83 -14.60
C ASN A 132 7.01 8.34 -16.04
N THR A 133 6.16 8.85 -16.93
CA THR A 133 6.16 8.46 -18.34
C THR A 133 6.83 9.51 -19.22
N ASP A 134 7.53 9.03 -20.24
CA ASP A 134 7.91 9.84 -21.40
C ASP A 134 7.53 9.07 -22.67
N LYS A 135 7.91 9.55 -23.87
CA LYS A 135 7.49 8.94 -25.14
C LYS A 135 7.83 7.45 -25.28
N SER A 136 8.82 6.92 -24.56
CA SER A 136 9.28 5.53 -24.74
C SER A 136 9.51 4.74 -23.45
N THR A 137 9.47 5.37 -22.28
CA THR A 137 9.81 4.74 -20.99
C THR A 137 8.70 4.92 -19.95
N GLY A 138 8.74 4.11 -18.90
CA GLY A 138 7.83 4.19 -17.75
C GLY A 138 6.41 3.68 -17.98
N HIS A 139 5.99 3.44 -19.23
CA HIS A 139 4.62 2.99 -19.54
C HIS A 139 4.30 1.61 -18.97
N SER A 140 5.20 0.63 -19.10
CA SER A 140 5.02 -0.71 -18.53
C SER A 140 4.97 -0.68 -17.01
N MET A 141 5.85 0.11 -16.38
CA MET A 141 5.87 0.37 -14.95
C MET A 141 4.56 0.98 -14.46
N MET A 142 4.06 2.03 -15.12
CA MET A 142 2.81 2.68 -14.72
C MET A 142 1.60 1.77 -14.97
N ARG A 143 1.58 0.94 -16.02
CA ARG A 143 0.52 -0.07 -16.18
C ARG A 143 0.55 -1.11 -15.07
N ALA A 144 1.73 -1.55 -14.66
CA ALA A 144 1.87 -2.46 -13.51
C ALA A 144 1.37 -1.79 -12.22
N LEU A 145 1.69 -0.51 -12.00
CA LEU A 145 1.20 0.22 -10.82
C LEU A 145 -0.33 0.30 -10.82
N GLN A 146 -0.95 0.60 -11.96
CA GLN A 146 -2.41 0.67 -12.09
C GLN A 146 -3.09 -0.66 -11.78
N ARG A 147 -2.46 -1.76 -12.21
CA ARG A 147 -2.96 -3.12 -11.98
C ARG A 147 -2.85 -3.52 -10.52
N ASP A 148 -1.76 -3.12 -9.86
CA ASP A 148 -1.38 -3.61 -8.54
C ASP A 148 -1.99 -2.77 -7.40
N VAL A 149 -2.23 -1.47 -7.63
CA VAL A 149 -2.80 -0.53 -6.64
C VAL A 149 -4.33 -0.53 -6.70
N LYS A 150 -4.95 -0.80 -5.56
CA LYS A 150 -6.41 -0.69 -5.32
C LYS A 150 -6.83 0.75 -5.06
N ARG A 151 -6.10 1.46 -4.20
CA ARG A 151 -6.44 2.82 -3.77
C ARG A 151 -5.16 3.60 -3.50
N LEU A 152 -5.15 4.85 -3.95
CA LEU A 152 -4.13 5.85 -3.69
C LEU A 152 -4.81 7.05 -3.04
N SER A 153 -4.33 7.45 -1.88
CA SER A 153 -4.83 8.61 -1.13
C SER A 153 -3.67 9.41 -0.53
N PHE A 154 -3.97 10.64 -0.15
CA PHE A 154 -3.06 11.53 0.56
C PHE A 154 -3.63 11.80 1.96
N ASP A 155 -2.78 11.76 2.98
CA ASP A 155 -3.20 11.95 4.39
C ASP A 155 -3.49 13.42 4.75
N GLY A 156 -3.26 14.35 3.82
CA GLY A 156 -3.41 15.78 4.02
C GLY A 156 -2.18 16.45 4.68
N GLY A 157 -1.22 15.67 5.14
CA GLY A 157 0.05 16.12 5.70
C GLY A 157 1.15 16.03 4.66
N HIS A 158 1.87 14.91 4.66
CA HIS A 158 3.02 14.67 3.79
C HIS A 158 3.12 13.20 3.35
N THR A 159 2.06 12.40 3.46
CA THR A 159 2.14 10.96 3.17
C THR A 159 1.15 10.54 2.10
N LEU A 160 1.66 9.91 1.05
CA LEU A 160 0.85 9.14 0.11
C LEU A 160 0.69 7.71 0.63
N LEU A 161 -0.53 7.20 0.55
CA LEU A 161 -0.92 5.86 0.97
C LEU A 161 -1.29 5.06 -0.29
N PHE A 162 -0.51 4.01 -0.57
CA PHE A 162 -0.72 3.09 -1.68
C PHE A 162 -1.26 1.77 -1.12
N VAL A 163 -2.57 1.55 -1.26
CA VAL A 163 -3.23 0.29 -0.90
C VAL A 163 -3.16 -0.65 -2.10
N PHE A 164 -2.52 -1.79 -1.94
CA PHE A 164 -2.37 -2.85 -2.93
C PHE A 164 -3.38 -3.96 -2.69
N TYR A 165 -3.78 -4.62 -3.78
CA TYR A 165 -4.70 -5.76 -3.77
C TYR A 165 -4.14 -7.00 -3.04
N SER A 166 -2.82 -7.10 -2.89
CA SER A 166 -2.20 -8.21 -2.18
C SER A 166 -0.83 -7.86 -1.60
N LYS A 167 -0.36 -8.69 -0.68
CA LYS A 167 0.98 -8.60 -0.09
C LYS A 167 2.07 -8.86 -1.11
N SER A 168 1.89 -9.81 -2.04
CA SER A 168 2.87 -10.05 -3.11
C SER A 168 3.00 -8.85 -4.06
N ALA A 169 1.88 -8.20 -4.39
CA ALA A 169 1.88 -6.97 -5.18
C ALA A 169 2.64 -5.85 -4.45
N ALA A 170 2.30 -5.59 -3.19
CA ALA A 170 3.02 -4.59 -2.38
C ALA A 170 4.52 -4.93 -2.25
N ALA A 171 4.89 -6.18 -2.04
CA ALA A 171 6.29 -6.59 -1.91
C ALA A 171 7.14 -6.24 -3.15
N ARG A 172 6.56 -6.32 -4.35
CA ARG A 172 7.22 -5.90 -5.60
C ARG A 172 7.51 -4.39 -5.64
N TRP A 173 6.63 -3.61 -5.04
CA TRP A 173 6.69 -2.14 -5.01
C TRP A 173 7.45 -1.59 -3.80
N ASN A 174 7.71 -2.41 -2.78
CA ASN A 174 8.49 -2.00 -1.62
C ASN A 174 9.91 -1.55 -2.02
N GLN A 175 10.35 -0.43 -1.47
CA GLN A 175 11.62 0.25 -1.77
C GLN A 175 11.79 0.68 -3.24
N LYS A 176 10.69 0.74 -4.01
CA LYS A 176 10.71 1.31 -5.36
C LYS A 176 10.51 2.81 -5.29
N ALA A 177 11.22 3.51 -6.17
CA ALA A 177 11.15 4.96 -6.26
C ALA A 177 10.31 5.38 -7.46
N LEU A 178 9.46 6.38 -7.25
CA LEU A 178 8.62 6.99 -8.28
C LEU A 178 8.85 8.49 -8.27
N ARG A 179 8.56 9.13 -9.40
CA ARG A 179 8.44 10.59 -9.47
C ARG A 179 7.01 10.98 -9.13
N TYR A 180 6.83 12.01 -8.33
CA TYR A 180 5.54 12.64 -8.09
C TYR A 180 5.71 14.14 -8.23
N GLN A 181 5.06 14.73 -9.23
CA GLN A 181 5.36 16.09 -9.70
C GLN A 181 6.87 16.29 -9.93
N ASN A 182 7.51 17.17 -9.15
CA ASN A 182 8.93 17.49 -9.19
C ASN A 182 9.76 16.83 -8.07
N ALA A 183 9.21 15.84 -7.37
CA ALA A 183 9.90 15.11 -6.31
C ALA A 183 10.07 13.63 -6.63
N VAL A 184 11.05 13.01 -5.97
CA VAL A 184 11.17 11.54 -5.90
C VAL A 184 10.57 11.10 -4.58
N ILE A 185 9.65 10.15 -4.66
CA ILE A 185 9.06 9.45 -3.52
C ILE A 185 9.54 8.00 -3.53
N VAL A 186 9.69 7.41 -2.36
CA VAL A 186 10.04 6.00 -2.21
C VAL A 186 8.93 5.31 -1.44
N LEU A 187 8.49 4.17 -1.96
CA LEU A 187 7.46 3.36 -1.32
C LEU A 187 8.08 2.51 -0.22
N HIS A 188 7.57 2.65 1.00
CA HIS A 188 8.02 1.91 2.16
C HIS A 188 6.88 1.17 2.83
N ASN A 189 7.15 -0.03 3.33
CA ASN A 189 6.24 -0.69 4.24
C ASN A 189 6.40 -0.11 5.64
N THR A 190 5.40 0.65 6.09
CA THR A 190 5.35 1.22 7.44
C THR A 190 4.29 0.56 8.32
N HIS A 191 3.68 -0.53 7.86
CA HIS A 191 2.74 -1.28 8.67
C HIS A 191 3.45 -1.85 9.90
N ARG A 192 2.83 -1.68 11.07
CA ARG A 192 3.31 -2.24 12.34
C ARG A 192 2.56 -3.54 12.60
N ARG A 193 3.29 -4.62 12.86
CA ARG A 193 2.63 -5.89 13.19
C ARG A 193 2.01 -5.76 14.59
N PRO A 194 0.89 -6.45 14.87
CA PRO A 194 0.32 -6.48 16.22
C PRO A 194 1.34 -6.94 17.29
N GLU A 195 2.23 -7.85 16.92
CA GLU A 195 3.33 -8.34 17.78
C GLU A 195 4.35 -7.25 18.15
N ASP A 196 4.50 -6.24 17.29
CA ASP A 196 5.41 -5.12 17.50
C ASP A 196 4.77 -4.00 18.31
N GLU A 197 3.47 -4.07 18.62
CA GLU A 197 2.81 -3.09 19.46
C GLU A 197 3.34 -3.15 20.89
N GLY A 198 3.61 -1.97 21.47
CA GLY A 198 4.12 -1.85 22.84
C GLY A 198 5.64 -2.09 22.99
N THR A 199 6.31 -2.76 22.06
CA THR A 199 7.76 -3.06 22.10
C THR A 199 8.63 -1.81 22.15
N GLY A 200 8.14 -0.69 21.58
CA GLY A 200 8.90 0.56 21.45
C GLY A 200 9.97 0.51 20.35
N GLN A 201 10.03 -0.56 19.54
CA GLN A 201 10.95 -0.66 18.41
C GLN A 201 10.28 -0.17 17.13
N TYR A 202 11.04 0.58 16.32
CA TYR A 202 10.57 1.16 15.08
C TYR A 202 11.62 0.96 13.98
N THR A 203 11.17 0.63 12.78
CA THR A 203 12.03 0.58 11.59
C THR A 203 12.30 2.00 11.07
N ALA A 204 13.38 2.19 10.31
CA ALA A 204 13.71 3.49 9.71
C ALA A 204 12.54 4.08 8.90
N ALA A 205 11.83 3.24 8.14
CA ALA A 205 10.65 3.64 7.38
C ALA A 205 9.50 4.11 8.29
N GLN A 206 9.26 3.42 9.41
CA GLN A 206 8.23 3.82 10.36
C GLN A 206 8.56 5.14 11.06
N VAL A 207 9.84 5.39 11.31
CA VAL A 207 10.32 6.66 11.89
C VAL A 207 10.19 7.81 10.89
N GLU A 208 10.45 7.56 9.60
CA GLU A 208 10.39 8.60 8.55
C GLU A 208 8.99 9.22 8.39
N VAL A 209 7.94 8.46 8.67
CA VAL A 209 6.54 8.92 8.62
C VAL A 209 6.10 9.58 9.94
N GLN A 210 6.90 9.49 11.01
CA GLN A 210 6.58 10.17 12.26
C GLN A 210 6.85 11.67 12.17
N TYR A 211 6.01 12.46 12.83
CA TYR A 211 6.16 13.92 12.87
C TYR A 211 7.46 14.30 13.59
N ALA A 212 8.41 14.86 12.85
CA ALA A 212 9.60 15.48 13.42
C ALA A 212 9.29 16.92 13.87
N VAL A 213 9.33 17.18 15.17
CA VAL A 213 9.17 18.54 15.72
C VAL A 213 10.53 19.20 15.86
N ARG A 214 10.75 20.31 15.13
CA ARG A 214 11.96 21.15 15.31
C ARG A 214 11.74 22.13 16.47
N ILE A 215 12.56 22.01 17.50
CA ILE A 215 12.49 22.86 18.70
C ILE A 215 13.60 23.91 18.63
N TYR A 216 13.22 25.17 18.44
CA TYR A 216 14.16 26.28 18.48
C TYR A 216 14.52 26.65 19.94
N GLY A 217 15.80 26.88 20.21
CA GLY A 217 16.28 27.21 21.55
C GLY A 217 16.48 26.02 22.51
N ALA A 218 16.35 24.79 22.00
CA ALA A 218 16.55 23.54 22.74
C ALA A 218 17.88 23.46 23.53
N GLY A 219 18.94 24.11 23.03
CA GLY A 219 20.25 24.16 23.70
C GLY A 219 20.22 24.79 25.10
N ARG A 220 19.16 25.52 25.48
CA ARG A 220 18.99 26.07 26.83
C ARG A 220 18.26 25.14 27.80
N LEU A 221 17.47 24.19 27.28
CA LEU A 221 16.66 23.26 28.08
C LEU A 221 17.35 21.90 28.25
N GLY A 222 18.27 21.52 27.36
CA GLY A 222 18.93 20.21 27.38
C GLY A 222 17.98 19.09 26.94
N LEU A 223 18.52 18.07 26.27
CA LEU A 223 17.72 16.99 25.66
C LEU A 223 16.83 16.25 26.67
N ALA A 224 17.35 16.00 27.88
CA ALA A 224 16.61 15.31 28.94
C ALA A 224 15.39 16.09 29.47
N ALA A 225 15.44 17.43 29.50
CA ALA A 225 14.28 18.22 29.93
C ALA A 225 13.23 18.29 28.81
N LEU A 226 13.67 18.30 27.55
CA LEU A 226 12.78 18.26 26.39
C LEU A 226 12.06 16.93 26.30
N GLU A 227 12.77 15.80 26.41
CA GLU A 227 12.15 14.47 26.43
C GLU A 227 11.05 14.37 27.49
N ARG A 228 11.34 14.76 28.74
CA ARG A 228 10.34 14.78 29.81
C ARG A 228 9.15 15.70 29.51
N ALA A 229 9.41 16.88 28.96
CA ALA A 229 8.35 17.83 28.62
C ALA A 229 7.44 17.28 27.51
N PHE A 230 8.00 16.70 26.46
CA PHE A 230 7.22 16.09 25.38
C PHE A 230 6.48 14.83 25.83
N SER A 231 7.09 14.00 26.68
CA SER A 231 6.42 12.86 27.30
C SER A 231 5.22 13.30 28.15
N LEU A 232 5.32 14.45 28.83
CA LEU A 232 4.20 15.06 29.58
C LEU A 232 3.12 15.68 28.68
N PHE A 233 3.50 16.34 27.59
CA PHE A 233 2.54 17.05 26.72
C PHE A 233 1.80 16.15 25.74
N SER A 234 2.47 15.13 25.22
CA SER A 234 1.93 14.31 24.14
C SER A 234 1.12 13.11 24.64
N GLU A 235 1.27 12.75 25.93
CA GLU A 235 0.81 11.46 26.48
C GLU A 235 1.28 10.24 25.64
N ALA A 236 2.32 10.43 24.82
CA ALA A 236 2.84 9.45 23.88
C ALA A 236 4.29 9.11 24.20
N LYS A 237 4.76 7.96 23.68
CA LYS A 237 6.17 7.59 23.76
C LYS A 237 6.97 8.50 22.82
N VAL A 238 7.88 9.29 23.38
CA VAL A 238 8.85 10.09 22.62
C VAL A 238 10.02 9.19 22.22
N LEU A 239 10.39 9.21 20.94
CA LEU A 239 11.58 8.53 20.44
C LEU A 239 12.69 9.54 20.24
N ASP A 240 13.87 9.22 20.78
CA ASP A 240 15.11 9.91 20.43
C ASP A 240 15.70 9.22 19.19
N VAL A 241 15.80 9.95 18.09
CA VAL A 241 16.26 9.43 16.80
C VAL A 241 17.35 10.37 16.29
N GLU A 242 18.61 9.92 16.34
CA GLU A 242 19.77 10.62 15.77
C GLU A 242 19.92 10.39 14.27
#